data_AF-A0A2U3KYL0-F1
#
_entry.id   AF-A0A2U3KYL0-F1
#
_cell.length_a   1.000
_cell.length_b   1.000
_cell.length_c   1.000
_cell.angle_alpha   90.00
_cell.angle_beta   90.00
_cell.angle_gamma   90.00
#
_symmetry.space_group_name_H-M   'P 1'
#
loop_
_entity.id
_entity.type
_entity.pdbx_description
1 polymer ?
#
loop_
_entity_poly.entity_id
_entity_poly.type
_entity_poly.pdbx_seq_one_letter_code
_entity_poly.pdbx_strand_id
1 'polypeptide(L)'
;MRRVHNAVLASLALACSLSLCLSAPLSAQQANLKARIELLHDGHRVKNASNAVIWLTPLGGTPAEPPVQTTIPKLEQRDKSFHPALVVVPVGGKVEFPNHDPFFHNVFSLYEGKRFDLGLYESGTTRFVQFDRPGIS
;
A
#
# COMPACT_ATOMS: atom_id res chain seq x y z
N MET A 1 -70.18 -42.79 -50.92
CA MET A 1 -70.41 -42.43 -49.50
C MET A 1 -69.10 -42.00 -48.87
N ARG A 2 -69.11 -40.86 -48.17
CA ARG A 2 -67.95 -40.06 -47.76
C ARG A 2 -67.06 -40.79 -46.73
N ARG A 3 -65.74 -40.73 -46.91
CA ARG A 3 -64.76 -40.93 -45.84
C ARG A 3 -63.95 -39.66 -45.68
N VAL A 4 -64.06 -39.08 -44.48
CA VAL A 4 -63.32 -37.94 -43.96
C VAL A 4 -62.05 -38.49 -43.32
N HIS A 5 -60.87 -37.90 -43.51
CA HIS A 5 -59.75 -38.03 -42.56
C HIS A 5 -58.90 -36.75 -42.56
N ASN A 6 -59.11 -35.98 -41.48
CA ASN A 6 -58.17 -35.29 -40.58
C ASN A 6 -56.87 -34.65 -41.12
N ALA A 7 -56.77 -33.37 -40.79
CA ALA A 7 -55.60 -32.51 -40.84
C ALA A 7 -54.48 -32.94 -39.86
N VAL A 8 -53.23 -32.64 -40.22
CA VAL A 8 -52.18 -32.23 -39.26
C VAL A 8 -51.31 -31.17 -39.94
N LEU A 9 -51.47 -29.90 -39.53
CA LEU A 9 -50.49 -28.83 -39.76
C LEU A 9 -49.43 -28.95 -38.67
N ALA A 10 -48.21 -29.33 -39.03
CA ALA A 10 -47.06 -29.26 -38.14
C ALA A 10 -46.46 -27.85 -38.21
N SER A 11 -46.88 -26.97 -37.30
CA SER A 11 -46.22 -25.66 -37.13
C SER A 11 -44.93 -25.87 -36.34
N LEU A 12 -43.80 -25.80 -37.04
CA LEU A 12 -42.46 -25.84 -36.46
C LEU A 12 -42.19 -24.51 -35.74
N ALA A 13 -42.28 -24.49 -34.41
CA ALA A 13 -41.86 -23.35 -33.61
C ALA A 13 -40.32 -23.27 -33.59
N LEU A 14 -39.75 -22.34 -34.36
CA LEU A 14 -38.33 -22.03 -34.33
C LEU A 14 -38.02 -21.27 -33.02
N ALA A 15 -37.59 -21.98 -31.99
CA ALA A 15 -37.11 -21.37 -30.76
C ALA A 15 -35.75 -20.71 -31.03
N CYS A 16 -35.78 -19.39 -31.20
CA CYS A 16 -34.57 -18.55 -31.28
C CYS A 16 -33.94 -18.53 -29.88
N SER A 17 -32.97 -19.40 -29.62
CA SER A 17 -32.22 -19.43 -28.37
C SER A 17 -31.31 -18.19 -28.29
N LEU A 18 -31.86 -17.14 -27.67
CA LEU A 18 -31.13 -15.96 -27.23
C LEU A 18 -30.03 -16.43 -26.27
N SER A 19 -28.80 -16.54 -26.77
CA SER A 19 -27.62 -16.84 -25.94
C SER A 19 -27.37 -15.65 -25.04
N LEU A 20 -27.97 -15.69 -23.85
CA LEU A 20 -27.68 -14.81 -22.74
C LEU A 20 -26.19 -15.03 -22.41
N CYS A 21 -25.33 -14.13 -22.89
CA CYS A 21 -23.95 -14.07 -22.43
C CYS A 21 -24.02 -13.67 -20.95
N LEU A 22 -24.05 -14.67 -20.07
CA LEU A 22 -23.80 -14.48 -18.65
C LEU A 22 -22.38 -13.90 -18.55
N SER A 23 -22.30 -12.57 -18.40
CA SER A 23 -21.12 -11.90 -17.89
C SER A 23 -20.89 -12.41 -16.48
N ALA A 24 -20.11 -13.49 -16.35
CA ALA A 24 -19.67 -13.98 -15.07
C ALA A 24 -18.99 -12.82 -14.33
N PRO A 25 -19.36 -12.52 -13.07
CA PRO A 25 -18.65 -11.51 -12.32
C PRO A 25 -17.20 -11.98 -12.21
N LEU A 26 -16.28 -11.17 -12.70
CA LEU A 26 -14.85 -11.36 -12.49
C LEU A 26 -14.63 -11.26 -10.97
N SER A 27 -14.69 -12.38 -10.25
CA SER A 27 -14.31 -12.41 -8.85
C SER A 27 -12.85 -12.01 -8.80
N ALA A 28 -12.55 -10.96 -8.04
CA ALA A 28 -11.18 -10.66 -7.66
C ALA A 28 -10.63 -11.91 -6.96
N GLN A 29 -9.74 -12.63 -7.65
CA GLN A 29 -9.14 -13.85 -7.12
C GLN A 29 -8.18 -13.43 -5.99
N GLN A 30 -8.66 -13.45 -4.75
CA GLN A 30 -7.83 -13.15 -3.59
C GLN A 30 -6.89 -14.35 -3.36
N ALA A 31 -5.61 -14.18 -3.68
CA ALA A 31 -4.58 -15.19 -3.47
C ALA A 31 -3.80 -14.88 -2.19
N ASN A 32 -3.43 -15.91 -1.43
CA ASN A 32 -2.55 -15.78 -0.28
C ASN A 32 -1.09 -15.90 -0.73
N LEU A 33 -0.27 -14.89 -0.45
CA LEU A 33 1.18 -14.95 -0.63
C LEU A 33 1.85 -15.29 0.71
N LYS A 34 2.67 -16.33 0.74
CA LYS A 34 3.53 -16.68 1.89
C LYS A 34 4.99 -16.63 1.45
N ALA A 35 5.82 -15.91 2.19
CA ALA A 35 7.26 -15.80 1.94
C ALA A 35 8.05 -15.88 3.25
N ARG A 36 9.29 -16.38 3.18
CA ARG A 36 10.27 -16.34 4.26
C ARG A 36 11.42 -15.44 3.82
N ILE A 37 11.79 -14.50 4.69
CA ILE A 37 12.84 -13.51 4.41
C ILE A 37 13.97 -13.71 5.41
N GLU A 38 15.19 -13.81 4.90
CA GLU A 38 16.41 -13.86 5.70
C GLU A 38 17.33 -12.72 5.27
N LEU A 39 17.68 -11.83 6.20
CA LEU A 39 18.67 -10.79 5.96
C LEU A 39 20.07 -11.37 6.20
N LEU A 40 20.94 -11.21 5.21
CA LEU A 40 22.35 -11.59 5.28
C LEU A 40 23.24 -10.35 5.14
N HIS A 41 24.37 -10.35 5.85
CA HIS A 41 25.46 -9.38 5.71
C HIS A 41 26.76 -10.18 5.60
N ASP A 42 27.51 -10.00 4.51
CA ASP A 42 28.71 -10.78 4.16
C ASP A 42 28.53 -12.31 4.23
N GLY A 43 27.34 -12.79 3.86
CA GLY A 43 26.98 -14.21 3.91
C GLY A 43 26.55 -14.73 5.29
N HIS A 44 26.59 -13.88 6.33
CA HIS A 44 26.14 -14.22 7.68
C HIS A 44 24.75 -13.67 7.96
N ARG A 45 23.92 -14.47 8.63
CA ARG A 45 22.58 -14.05 9.04
C ARG A 45 22.66 -12.86 9.99
N VAL A 46 21.91 -11.80 9.67
CA VAL A 46 21.76 -10.63 10.52
C VAL A 46 20.95 -11.01 11.75
N LYS A 47 21.51 -10.77 12.94
CA LYS A 47 20.86 -11.07 14.23
C LYS A 47 19.72 -10.09 14.55
N ASN A 48 19.82 -8.84 14.08
CA ASN A 48 18.82 -7.81 14.30
C ASN A 48 18.37 -7.17 12.97
N ALA A 49 17.13 -7.44 12.57
CA ALA A 49 16.50 -6.90 11.37
C ALA A 49 15.45 -5.82 11.70
N SER A 50 15.51 -5.18 12.88
CA SER A 50 14.51 -4.20 13.32
C SER A 50 14.35 -2.99 12.40
N ASN A 51 15.37 -2.70 11.59
CA ASN A 51 15.39 -1.55 10.68
C ASN A 51 15.19 -1.97 9.21
N ALA A 52 14.73 -3.21 8.97
CA ALA A 52 14.43 -3.69 7.62
C ALA A 52 12.98 -3.41 7.28
N VAL A 53 12.75 -2.83 6.10
CA VAL A 53 11.42 -2.61 5.54
C VAL A 53 11.27 -3.44 4.27
N ILE A 54 10.18 -4.20 4.19
CA ILE A 54 9.81 -4.97 3.01
C ILE A 54 8.42 -4.55 2.57
N TRP A 55 8.23 -4.36 1.28
CA TRP A 55 6.93 -4.12 0.65
C TRP A 55 6.82 -4.92 -0.64
N LEU A 56 5.58 -5.08 -1.12
CA LEU A 56 5.29 -5.71 -2.40
C LEU A 56 5.09 -4.62 -3.45
N THR A 57 5.72 -4.80 -4.61
CA THR A 57 5.49 -3.96 -5.78
C THR A 57 4.58 -4.70 -6.76
N PRO A 58 3.42 -4.12 -7.14
CA PRO A 58 2.56 -4.73 -8.15
C PRO A 58 3.31 -4.92 -9.48
N LEU A 59 3.21 -6.10 -10.07
CA LEU A 59 3.82 -6.39 -11.38
C LEU A 59 3.02 -5.79 -12.57
N GLY A 60 1.81 -5.30 -12.31
CA GLY A 60 0.92 -4.65 -13.28
C GLY A 60 -0.40 -4.22 -12.62
N GLY A 61 -1.21 -3.44 -13.36
CA GLY A 61 -2.49 -2.88 -12.88
C GLY A 61 -2.35 -1.51 -12.21
N THR A 62 -3.48 -0.96 -11.75
CA THR A 62 -3.49 0.26 -10.93
C THR A 62 -2.84 -0.03 -9.57
N PRO A 63 -1.90 0.82 -9.09
CA PRO A 63 -1.36 0.69 -7.74
C PRO A 63 -2.49 0.58 -6.71
N ALA A 64 -2.30 -0.25 -5.69
CA ALA A 64 -3.20 -0.25 -4.55
C ALA A 64 -3.24 1.16 -3.96
N GLU A 65 -4.43 1.62 -3.62
CA GLU A 65 -4.58 2.91 -2.94
C GLU A 65 -3.78 2.87 -1.63
N PRO A 66 -2.93 3.89 -1.35
CA PRO A 66 -2.17 3.91 -0.12
C PRO A 66 -3.10 3.82 1.09
N PRO A 67 -2.73 3.09 2.14
CA PRO A 67 -3.52 3.06 3.35
C PRO A 67 -3.68 4.49 3.89
N VAL A 68 -4.89 4.85 4.31
CA VAL A 68 -5.13 6.14 4.95
C VAL A 68 -4.37 6.16 6.27
N GLN A 69 -3.54 7.19 6.46
CA GLN A 69 -2.82 7.41 7.71
C GLN A 69 -3.81 7.87 8.79
N THR A 70 -4.13 7.00 9.74
CA THR A 70 -5.05 7.29 10.85
C THR A 70 -4.36 7.98 12.03
N THR A 71 -3.03 7.91 12.12
CA THR A 71 -2.22 8.54 13.16
C THR A 71 -0.91 9.03 12.55
N ILE A 72 -0.46 10.22 12.97
CA ILE A 72 0.83 10.77 12.55
C ILE A 72 1.92 10.14 13.43
N PRO A 73 2.83 9.34 12.87
CA PRO A 73 3.95 8.78 13.63
C PRO A 73 4.96 9.87 14.00
N LYS A 74 5.70 9.60 15.07
CA LYS A 74 6.73 10.50 15.60
C LYS A 74 8.10 9.85 15.46
N LEU A 75 9.09 10.66 15.11
CA LEU A 75 10.52 10.36 15.28
C LEU A 75 11.06 11.29 16.37
N GLU A 76 11.04 10.81 17.61
CA GLU A 76 11.41 11.60 18.78
C GLU A 76 12.92 11.76 18.89
N GLN A 77 13.41 12.98 19.05
CA GLN A 77 14.79 13.23 19.41
C GLN A 77 14.95 13.17 20.92
N ARG A 78 15.64 12.15 21.41
CA ARG A 78 16.04 12.01 22.81
C ARG A 78 17.37 11.30 22.89
N ASP A 79 18.21 11.69 23.82
CA ASP A 79 19.58 11.19 23.95
C ASP A 79 20.37 11.34 22.64
N LYS A 80 20.14 12.44 21.91
CA LYS A 80 20.76 12.75 20.61
C LYS A 80 20.47 11.72 19.51
N SER A 81 19.40 10.94 19.65
CA SER A 81 19.02 9.89 18.71
C SER A 81 17.52 9.93 18.41
N PHE A 82 17.14 9.45 17.21
CA PHE A 82 15.73 9.28 16.86
C PHE A 82 15.16 7.99 17.45
N HIS A 83 13.98 8.09 18.03
CA HIS A 83 13.22 6.96 18.56
C HIS A 83 11.77 7.01 18.04
N PRO A 84 11.29 5.98 17.31
CA PRO A 84 12.07 4.85 16.77
C PRO A 84 13.13 5.30 15.74
N ALA A 85 14.03 4.40 15.34
CA ALA A 85 15.05 4.70 14.33
C ALA A 85 14.50 4.78 12.90
N LEU A 86 13.28 4.28 12.67
CA LEU A 86 12.63 4.20 11.37
C LEU A 86 11.12 4.25 11.51
N VAL A 87 10.46 4.95 10.59
CA VAL A 87 9.00 4.91 10.38
C VAL A 87 8.72 4.74 8.90
N VAL A 88 7.57 4.12 8.58
CA VAL A 88 7.07 3.99 7.21
C VAL A 88 5.74 4.71 7.13
N VAL A 89 5.62 5.62 6.16
CA VAL A 89 4.39 6.38 5.93
C VAL A 89 3.94 6.22 4.48
N PRO A 90 2.61 6.24 4.21
CA PRO A 90 2.12 6.31 2.84
C PRO A 90 2.51 7.64 2.20
N VAL A 91 2.54 7.68 0.86
CA VAL A 91 2.66 8.94 0.11
C VAL A 91 1.53 9.88 0.51
N GLY A 92 1.87 11.14 0.77
CA GLY A 92 1.00 12.17 1.34
C GLY A 92 0.98 12.20 2.87
N GLY A 93 1.54 11.18 3.54
CA GLY A 93 1.61 11.07 4.99
C GLY A 93 2.56 12.09 5.64
N LYS A 94 2.36 12.33 6.93
CA LYS A 94 3.20 13.20 7.75
C LYS A 94 4.02 12.40 8.76
N VAL A 95 5.14 12.97 9.19
CA VAL A 95 5.92 12.54 10.36
C VAL A 95 6.17 13.76 11.24
N GLU A 96 5.98 13.60 12.54
CA GLU A 96 6.32 14.58 13.57
C GLU A 96 7.72 14.33 14.15
N PHE A 97 8.45 15.40 14.44
CA PHE A 97 9.80 15.39 15.00
C PHE A 97 9.81 16.20 16.30
N PRO A 98 9.39 15.62 17.43
CA PRO A 98 9.49 16.28 18.71
C PRO A 98 10.93 16.26 19.23
N ASN A 99 11.39 17.38 19.78
CA ASN A 99 12.67 17.49 20.45
C ASN A 99 12.48 17.31 21.97
N HIS A 100 12.94 16.21 22.53
CA HIS A 100 12.95 15.92 23.97
C HIS A 100 14.34 16.08 24.61
N ASP A 101 15.35 16.46 23.85
CA ASP A 101 16.68 16.78 24.37
C ASP A 101 16.72 18.23 24.92
N PRO A 102 17.53 18.53 25.97
CA PRO A 102 17.56 19.83 26.61
C PRO A 102 18.32 20.92 25.82
N PHE A 103 18.46 20.77 24.51
CA PHE A 103 19.18 21.69 23.62
C PHE A 103 18.53 21.76 22.23
N PHE A 104 18.94 22.73 21.43
CA PHE A 104 18.40 22.94 20.08
C PHE A 104 18.84 21.84 19.13
N HIS A 105 17.91 21.38 18.30
CA HIS A 105 18.16 20.41 17.24
C HIS A 105 17.68 20.93 15.89
N ASN A 106 18.30 20.42 14.82
CA ASN A 106 17.80 20.52 13.46
C ASN A 106 17.59 19.11 12.90
N VAL A 107 16.51 18.93 12.13
CA VAL A 107 16.26 17.74 11.34
C VAL A 107 16.16 18.16 9.88
N PHE A 108 16.99 17.53 9.06
CA PHE A 108 17.06 17.78 7.64
C PHE A 108 17.25 16.48 6.88
N SER A 109 16.86 16.47 5.61
CA SER A 109 17.18 15.39 4.68
C SER A 109 17.66 15.97 3.36
N LEU A 110 18.67 15.30 2.79
CA LEU A 110 19.22 15.60 1.47
C LEU A 110 18.85 14.54 0.44
N TYR A 111 18.01 13.56 0.80
CA TYR A 111 17.66 12.42 -0.05
C TYR A 111 16.39 12.68 -0.87
N GLU A 112 16.24 11.91 -1.94
CA GLU A 112 15.21 12.11 -2.97
C GLU A 112 13.79 11.75 -2.52
N GLY A 113 13.61 11.00 -1.43
CA GLY A 113 12.27 10.74 -0.87
C GLY A 113 11.60 12.03 -0.40
N LYS A 114 12.38 12.93 0.23
CA LYS A 114 11.99 14.28 0.59
C LYS A 114 13.21 15.07 1.06
N ARG A 115 13.61 16.09 0.30
CA ARG A 115 14.60 17.07 0.76
C ARG A 115 13.92 18.12 1.63
N PHE A 116 14.45 18.38 2.82
CA PHE A 116 13.92 19.40 3.73
C PHE A 116 14.97 19.83 4.77
N ASP A 117 14.72 20.97 5.42
CA ASP A 117 15.43 21.47 6.59
C ASP A 117 14.40 22.15 7.50
N LEU A 118 14.28 21.71 8.76
CA LEU A 118 13.32 22.26 9.72
C LEU A 118 13.87 23.49 10.48
N GLY A 119 15.15 23.80 10.30
CA GLY A 119 15.88 24.79 11.08
C GLY A 119 16.14 24.31 12.51
N LEU A 120 16.86 25.13 13.28
CA LEU A 120 17.06 24.87 14.71
C LEU A 120 15.77 25.13 15.49
N TYR A 121 15.38 24.19 16.37
CA TYR A 121 14.25 24.34 17.27
C TYR A 121 14.53 23.83 18.68
N GLU A 122 13.94 24.51 19.66
CA GLU A 122 14.21 24.33 21.09
C GLU A 122 13.61 23.05 21.67
N SER A 123 14.07 22.70 22.87
CA SER A 123 13.54 21.60 23.69
C SER A 123 12.02 21.72 23.87
N GLY A 124 11.31 20.60 23.77
CA GLY A 124 9.87 20.50 23.96
C GLY A 124 9.03 20.90 22.74
N THR A 125 9.65 21.42 21.66
CA THR A 125 8.92 21.79 20.44
C THR A 125 8.83 20.63 19.45
N THR A 126 7.77 20.65 18.64
CA THR A 126 7.51 19.66 17.59
C THR A 126 7.41 20.36 16.24
N ARG A 127 8.07 19.79 15.25
CA ARG A 127 7.92 20.15 13.83
C ARG A 127 7.42 18.94 13.05
N PHE A 128 6.95 19.12 11.82
CA PHE A 128 6.52 18.01 10.98
C PHE A 128 6.97 18.18 9.53
N VAL A 129 7.07 17.06 8.82
CA VAL A 129 7.29 17.01 7.37
C VAL A 129 6.21 16.15 6.73
N GLN A 130 5.69 16.59 5.59
CA GLN A 130 4.81 15.79 4.75
C GLN A 130 5.61 15.17 3.59
N PHE A 131 5.47 13.87 3.38
CA PHE A 131 6.19 13.07 2.40
C PHE A 131 5.28 12.81 1.20
N ASP A 132 5.44 13.58 0.14
CA ASP A 132 4.57 13.63 -1.05
C ASP A 132 5.07 12.76 -2.21
N ARG A 133 6.18 12.05 -2.04
CA ARG A 133 6.77 11.16 -3.04
C ARG A 133 7.25 9.86 -2.41
N PRO A 134 7.26 8.74 -3.16
CA PRO A 134 7.93 7.52 -2.73
C PRO A 134 9.44 7.73 -2.64
N GLY A 135 10.07 7.20 -1.59
CA GLY A 135 11.52 7.17 -1.46
C GLY A 135 12.00 7.13 -0.01
N ILE A 136 13.32 7.08 0.15
CA ILE A 136 14.00 7.19 1.44
C ILE A 136 14.34 8.66 1.66
N SER A 137 14.10 9.14 2.88
CA SER A 137 14.46 10.49 3.34
C SER A 137 15.39 10.38 4.54
#